data_AF-A0A9E0Z5J5-F1
#
_entry.id   AF-A0A9E0Z5J5-F1
#
_cell.length_a   1.000
_cell.length_b   1.000
_cell.length_c   1.000
_cell.angle_alpha   90.00
_cell.angle_beta   90.00
_cell.angle_gamma   90.00
#
_symmetry.space_group_name_H-M   'P 1'
#
loop_
_entity.id
_entity.type
_entity.pdbx_description
1 polymer ?
#
loop_
_entity_poly.entity_id
_entity_poly.type
_entity_poly.pdbx_seq_one_letter_code
_entity_poly.pdbx_strand_id
1 'polypeptide(L)' 'MTPKEIGRMIRTLQEGEEVICPECKKGKIVTPYNPRTSTYFKCTKCKFKIHMEPVERK' A
#
# COMPACT_ATOMS: atom_id res chain seq x y z
N MET A 1 -7.71 -3.09 -11.04
CA MET A 1 -6.97 -3.74 -9.94
C MET A 1 -7.97 -4.47 -9.08
N THR A 2 -7.79 -5.76 -8.85
CA THR A 2 -8.73 -6.53 -8.02
C THR A 2 -8.42 -6.36 -6.53
N PRO A 3 -9.41 -6.50 -5.63
CA PRO A 3 -9.17 -6.44 -4.18
C PRO A 3 -8.09 -7.44 -3.70
N LYS A 4 -7.99 -8.60 -4.37
CA LYS A 4 -6.97 -9.63 -4.08
C LYS A 4 -5.54 -9.15 -4.35
N GLU A 5 -5.32 -8.41 -5.44
CA GLU A 5 -3.99 -7.89 -5.79
C GLU A 5 -3.54 -6.82 -4.78
N ILE A 6 -4.47 -5.95 -4.39
CA ILE A 6 -4.23 -4.92 -3.37
C ILE A 6 -3.87 -5.58 -2.03
N GLY A 7 -4.59 -6.64 -1.64
CA GLY A 7 -4.28 -7.39 -0.41
C GLY A 7 -2.88 -8.03 -0.41
N ARG A 8 -2.42 -8.59 -1.54
CA ARG A 8 -1.05 -9.12 -1.66
C ARG A 8 0.00 -8.01 -1.55
N MET A 9 -0.19 -6.90 -2.27
CA MET A 9 0.74 -5.76 -2.20
C MET A 9 0.87 -5.22 -0.78
N ILE A 10 -0.24 -5.12 -0.05
CA ILE A 10 -0.21 -4.61 1.32
C ILE A 10 0.49 -5.58 2.25
N ARG A 11 0.31 -6.90 2.06
CA ARG A 11 1.05 -7.90 2.83
C ARG A 11 2.57 -7.77 2.61
N THR A 12 3.00 -7.62 1.35
CA THR A 12 4.42 -7.37 1.01
C THR A 12 4.94 -6.09 1.68
N LEU A 13 4.16 -5.01 1.64
CA LEU A 13 4.50 -3.77 2.33
C LEU A 13 4.57 -3.95 3.85
N GLN A 14 3.68 -4.73 4.45
CA GLN A 14 3.67 -5.06 5.88
C GLN A 14 4.87 -5.92 6.30
N GLU A 15 5.39 -6.76 5.40
CA GLU A 15 6.63 -7.50 5.62
C GLU A 15 7.87 -6.61 5.58
N GLY A 16 7.72 -5.34 5.18
CA GLY A 16 8.80 -4.36 5.05
C GLY A 16 9.45 -4.37 3.66
N GLU A 17 8.86 -5.09 2.71
CA GLU A 17 9.34 -5.11 1.33
C GLU A 17 8.83 -3.90 0.54
N GLU A 18 9.67 -3.41 -0.38
CA GLU A 18 9.35 -2.27 -1.23
C GLU A 18 8.48 -2.71 -2.41
N VAL A 19 7.28 -2.13 -2.53
CA VAL A 19 6.39 -2.43 -3.67
C VAL A 19 6.45 -1.29 -4.70
N ILE A 20 6.64 -1.64 -5.97
CA ILE A 20 6.60 -0.67 -7.08
C ILE A 20 5.16 -0.19 -7.29
N CYS A 21 4.99 1.10 -7.51
CA CYS A 21 3.68 1.70 -7.73
C CYS A 21 3.06 1.17 -9.04
N PRO A 22 1.85 0.57 -8.98
CA PRO A 22 1.21 -0.06 -10.12
C PRO A 22 0.73 0.96 -11.17
N GLU A 23 0.39 2.17 -10.73
CA GLU A 23 -0.08 3.26 -11.59
C GLU A 23 1.03 3.82 -12.47
N CYS A 24 2.11 4.28 -11.84
CA CYS A 24 3.16 5.00 -12.57
C CYS A 24 4.35 4.14 -12.94
N LYS A 25 4.49 2.94 -12.35
CA LYS A 25 5.61 1.98 -12.53
C LYS A 25 7.00 2.58 -12.33
N LYS A 26 7.09 3.80 -11.79
CA LYS A 26 8.32 4.58 -11.59
C LYS A 26 8.57 4.91 -10.12
N GLY A 27 7.49 5.04 -9.34
CA GLY A 27 7.56 5.31 -7.91
C GLY A 27 7.50 4.03 -7.09
N LYS A 28 7.92 4.13 -5.84
CA LYS A 28 7.74 3.08 -4.83
C LYS A 28 6.61 3.45 -3.90
N ILE A 29 5.86 2.46 -3.46
CA ILE A 29 4.88 2.58 -2.40
C ILE A 29 5.63 2.55 -1.08
N VAL A 30 5.47 3.61 -0.30
CA VAL A 30 6.08 3.77 1.01
C VAL A 30 5.02 4.20 2.01
N THR A 31 5.26 3.90 3.29
CA THR A 31 4.50 4.48 4.39
C THR A 31 5.45 5.31 5.25
N PRO A 32 5.02 6.50 5.74
CA PRO A 32 5.77 7.24 6.75
C PRO A 32 5.68 6.60 8.15
N TYR A 33 4.79 5.61 8.33
CA TYR A 33 4.56 4.91 9.59
C TYR A 33 5.17 3.51 9.57
N ASN A 34 4.93 2.73 10.62
CA ASN A 34 5.40 1.36 10.71
C ASN A 34 4.72 0.48 9.64
N PRO A 35 5.44 -0.11 8.66
CA PRO A 35 4.85 -0.89 7.58
C PRO A 35 3.89 -1.99 8.06
N ARG A 36 4.21 -2.66 9.18
CA ARG A 36 3.41 -3.76 9.74
C ARG A 36 2.01 -3.36 10.19
N THR A 37 1.86 -2.16 10.73
CA THR A 37 0.58 -1.69 11.30
C THR A 37 -0.03 -0.54 10.52
N SER A 38 0.68 -0.03 9.52
CA SER A 38 0.17 1.07 8.72
C SER A 38 -0.94 0.59 7.79
N THR A 39 -2.03 1.33 7.80
CA THR A 39 -3.14 1.21 6.85
C THR A 39 -3.04 2.24 5.72
N TYR A 40 -2.01 3.10 5.78
CA TYR A 40 -1.80 4.18 4.83
C TYR A 40 -0.50 3.97 4.06
N PHE A 41 -0.62 3.87 2.74
CA PHE A 41 0.53 3.77 1.85
C PHE A 41 0.41 4.79 0.74
N LYS A 42 1.53 5.40 0.34
CA LYS A 42 1.55 6.40 -0.73
C LYS A 42 2.71 6.14 -1.69
N CYS A 43 2.50 6.49 -2.95
CA CYS A 43 3.57 6.52 -3.92
C CYS A 43 4.47 7.74 -3.71
N THR A 44 5.77 7.58 -3.93
CA THR A 44 6.74 8.68 -3.87
C THR A 44 6.77 9.57 -5.13
N LYS A 45 6.26 9.08 -6.27
CA LYS A 45 6.36 9.77 -7.57
C LYS A 45 5.02 10.27 -8.12
N CYS A 46 3.93 9.56 -7.87
CA CYS A 46 2.60 9.92 -8.36
C CYS A 46 1.62 10.15 -7.20
N LYS A 47 0.41 10.61 -7.53
CA LYS A 47 -0.64 10.89 -6.54
C LYS A 47 -1.36 9.63 -6.03
N PHE A 48 -0.83 8.44 -6.30
CA PHE A 48 -1.43 7.17 -5.86
C PHE A 48 -1.27 6.98 -4.34
N LYS A 49 -2.38 6.67 -3.68
CA LYS A 49 -2.46 6.47 -2.24
C LYS A 49 -3.41 5.30 -1.99
N ILE A 50 -3.04 4.42 -1.09
CA ILE A 50 -3.86 3.33 -0.60
C ILE A 50 -4.20 3.68 0.85
N HIS A 51 -5.49 3.75 1.14
CA HIS A 51 -5.99 3.85 2.49
C HIS A 51 -6.85 2.62 2.74
N MET A 52 -6.39 1.73 3.61
CA MET A 52 -7.23 0.67 4.14
C MET A 52 -8.12 1.27 5.21
N GLU A 53 -9.41 1.37 4.91
CA GLU A 53 -10.38 1.59 5.96
C GLU A 53 -10.35 0.36 6.89
N PRO A 54 -10.29 0.54 8.23
CA PRO A 54 -10.51 -0.57 9.13
C PRO A 54 -11.88 -1.15 8.77
N VAL A 55 -11.92 -2.44 8.42
CA VAL A 55 -13.19 -3.12 8.16
C VAL A 55 -13.97 -3.05 9.47
N GLU A 56 -14.91 -2.12 9.55
CA GLU A 56 -15.92 -2.09 10.58
C GLU A 56 -16.71 -3.40 10.45
N ARG A 57 -16.37 -4.38 11.29
CA ARG A 57 -17.22 -5.54 11.52
C ARG A 57 -18.47 -5.01 12.21
N LYS A 58 -19.53 -4.77 11.43
CA LYS A 58 -20.88 -4.55 11.93
C LYS A 58 -21.62 -5.87 11.99
#